data_AF-R9TKD9-F1
#
_entry.id   AF-R9TKD9-F1
#
_cell.length_a   1.000
_cell.length_b   1.000
_cell.length_c   1.000
_cell.angle_alpha   90.00
_cell.angle_beta   90.00
_cell.angle_gamma   90.00
#
_symmetry.space_group_name_H-M   'P 1'
#
loop_
_entity.id
_entity.type
_entity.pdbx_description
1 polymer ?
#
loop_
_entity_poly.entity_id
_entity_poly.type
_entity_poly.pdbx_seq_one_letter_code
_entity_poly.pdbx_strand_id
1 'polypeptide(L)'
;MIKSTATPRGVPGQILLGDGYVGCTYDALSPEERKALVENVIPAAVKLHAERLLVQPLEGPLKVPNFPDSSICGQFTVPEGHRSKGVDDADMVLYVAAAPRGVWALPCATLESGRPVVGVVNVAPADLFHGRLATRIAAHEIAHALGFAYGNMVAGRMVRNVTGVRGRKLSVVVGSTNAAMAAREHYDCDDIQGMELNDFERGRDGAGVALVKAQREGRAEWLRRRGSPGTTTDA
;
A
#
# COMPACT_ATOMS: atom_id res chain seq x y z
N MET A 1 -20.98 -10.80 7.43
CA MET A 1 -21.35 -9.36 7.52
C MET A 1 -20.06 -8.56 7.75
N ILE A 2 -19.50 -8.00 6.68
CA ILE A 2 -18.24 -7.23 6.67
C ILE A 2 -18.52 -5.81 7.17
N LYS A 3 -17.83 -5.32 8.22
CA LYS A 3 -17.75 -3.88 8.51
C LYS A 3 -16.29 -3.42 8.62
N SER A 4 -15.93 -2.60 7.63
CA SER A 4 -14.83 -1.65 7.53
C SER A 4 -13.99 -1.35 8.78
N THR A 5 -12.68 -1.19 8.57
CA THR A 5 -11.78 -0.52 9.52
C THR A 5 -11.65 0.96 9.24
N ALA A 6 -12.04 1.76 10.23
CA ALA A 6 -11.43 3.06 10.49
C ALA A 6 -10.17 2.83 11.33
N THR A 7 -9.13 3.65 11.17
CA THR A 7 -8.04 3.73 12.16
C THR A 7 -8.35 4.92 13.06
N PRO A 8 -8.89 4.74 14.29
CA PRO A 8 -9.06 5.85 15.22
C PRO A 8 -7.68 6.28 15.74
N ARG A 9 -7.58 7.54 16.20
CA ARG A 9 -6.41 8.02 16.93
C ARG A 9 -6.08 7.10 18.12
N GLY A 10 -4.92 6.44 18.08
CA GLY A 10 -4.31 5.80 19.25
C GLY A 10 -4.93 4.49 19.77
N VAL A 11 -5.80 3.80 19.03
CA VAL A 11 -6.47 2.56 19.50
C VAL A 11 -6.41 1.45 18.43
N PRO A 12 -6.16 0.17 18.78
CA PRO A 12 -6.25 -0.96 17.84
C PRO A 12 -7.69 -1.16 17.36
N GLY A 13 -7.96 -0.86 16.09
CA GLY A 13 -9.28 -0.99 15.46
C GLY A 13 -9.64 -2.43 15.09
N GLN A 14 -10.92 -2.79 15.21
CA GLN A 14 -11.48 -4.12 14.96
C GLN A 14 -11.75 -4.34 13.45
N ILE A 15 -11.36 -5.51 12.89
CA ILE A 15 -11.34 -5.81 11.44
C ILE A 15 -12.40 -6.85 11.04
N LEU A 16 -13.04 -6.71 9.87
CA LEU A 16 -14.04 -7.67 9.33
C LEU A 16 -13.87 -7.89 7.82
N LEU A 17 -14.20 -9.11 7.35
CA LEU A 17 -13.97 -9.67 5.99
C LEU A 17 -15.24 -10.34 5.46
N GLY A 18 -15.34 -10.55 4.15
CA GLY A 18 -16.35 -11.44 3.55
C GLY A 18 -16.46 -11.38 2.04
N ASP A 19 -17.55 -11.90 1.48
CA ASP A 19 -17.51 -13.21 0.83
C ASP A 19 -18.05 -13.05 -0.61
N GLY A 20 -17.39 -13.68 -1.59
CA GLY A 20 -17.80 -13.73 -3.00
C GLY A 20 -17.23 -14.96 -3.69
N TYR A 21 -18.06 -15.71 -4.43
CA TYR A 21 -17.77 -17.05 -4.95
C TYR A 21 -16.86 -17.03 -6.19
N VAL A 22 -15.61 -17.44 -6.00
CA VAL A 22 -14.76 -18.11 -7.00
C VAL A 22 -14.59 -19.55 -6.50
N GLY A 23 -14.47 -20.55 -7.38
CA GLY A 23 -14.30 -21.95 -6.97
C GLY A 23 -13.06 -22.12 -6.07
N CYS A 24 -13.25 -22.06 -4.75
CA CYS A 24 -12.20 -22.16 -3.75
C CYS A 24 -11.94 -23.62 -3.40
N THR A 25 -11.06 -24.30 -4.13
CA THR A 25 -10.60 -25.64 -3.72
C THR A 25 -9.25 -25.61 -2.99
N TYR A 26 -8.43 -24.55 -3.16
CA TYR A 26 -7.09 -24.44 -2.56
C TYR A 26 -6.75 -23.08 -1.93
N ASP A 27 -7.59 -22.04 -2.12
CA ASP A 27 -7.33 -20.66 -1.68
C ASP A 27 -8.35 -20.15 -0.63
N ALA A 28 -9.01 -21.06 0.08
CA ALA A 28 -9.93 -20.69 1.14
C ALA A 28 -9.15 -20.25 2.39
N LEU A 29 -9.42 -19.04 2.86
CA LEU A 29 -8.85 -18.50 4.09
C LEU A 29 -9.35 -19.31 5.30
N SER A 30 -8.44 -20.00 5.99
CA SER A 30 -8.80 -20.75 7.21
C SER A 30 -9.23 -19.79 8.33
N PRO A 31 -10.00 -20.27 9.33
CA PRO A 31 -10.36 -19.46 10.50
C PRO A 31 -9.14 -18.88 11.23
N GLU A 32 -8.04 -19.64 11.31
CA GLU A 32 -6.79 -19.25 11.95
C GLU A 32 -6.08 -18.15 11.14
N GLU A 33 -5.99 -18.30 9.81
CA GLU A 33 -5.43 -17.29 8.92
C GLU A 33 -6.27 -16.01 8.94
N ARG A 34 -7.60 -16.15 8.95
CA ARG A 34 -8.54 -15.04 9.10
C ARG A 34 -8.26 -14.29 10.39
N LYS A 35 -8.15 -15.00 11.51
CA LYS A 35 -7.84 -14.42 12.81
C LYS A 35 -6.48 -13.72 12.80
N ALA A 36 -5.44 -14.36 12.26
CA ALA A 36 -4.11 -13.77 12.17
C ALA A 36 -4.10 -12.50 11.31
N LEU A 37 -4.83 -12.50 10.19
CA LEU A 37 -4.94 -11.35 9.30
C LEU A 37 -5.60 -10.16 10.01
N VAL A 38 -6.74 -10.42 10.63
CA VAL A 38 -7.60 -9.46 11.32
C VAL A 38 -6.95 -8.93 12.60
N GLU A 39 -6.38 -9.79 13.43
CA GLU A 39 -5.94 -9.37 14.77
C GLU A 39 -4.47 -8.94 14.81
N ASN A 40 -3.64 -9.41 13.87
CA ASN A 40 -2.19 -9.19 13.92
C ASN A 40 -1.64 -8.47 12.68
N VAL A 41 -1.86 -9.04 11.48
CA VAL A 41 -1.16 -8.59 10.26
C VAL A 41 -1.57 -7.18 9.84
N ILE A 42 -2.88 -6.93 9.67
CA ILE A 42 -3.37 -5.62 9.25
C ILE A 42 -3.11 -4.54 10.32
N PRO A 43 -3.39 -4.76 11.62
CA PRO A 43 -3.08 -3.76 12.64
C PRO A 43 -1.59 -3.39 12.69
N ALA A 44 -0.69 -4.38 12.60
CA ALA A 44 0.74 -4.13 12.58
C ALA A 44 1.17 -3.36 11.32
N ALA A 45 0.60 -3.68 10.16
CA ALA A 45 0.89 -2.99 8.91
C ALA A 45 0.39 -1.54 8.90
N VAL A 46 -0.82 -1.29 9.42
CA VAL A 46 -1.36 0.06 9.60
C VAL A 46 -0.49 0.86 10.56
N LYS A 47 -0.08 0.25 11.69
CA LYS A 47 0.77 0.90 12.70
C LYS A 47 2.09 1.39 12.10
N LEU A 48 2.73 0.61 11.23
CA LEU A 48 3.99 1.01 10.57
C LEU A 48 3.86 2.33 9.81
N HIS A 49 2.71 2.58 9.18
CA HIS A 49 2.43 3.83 8.45
C HIS A 49 1.96 4.95 9.36
N ALA A 50 1.03 4.67 10.28
CA ALA A 50 0.46 5.67 11.18
C ALA A 50 1.50 6.33 12.10
N GLU A 51 2.57 5.60 12.47
CA GLU A 51 3.68 6.15 13.27
C GLU A 51 4.63 7.08 12.48
N ARG A 52 4.57 7.07 11.14
CA ARG A 52 5.54 7.75 10.26
C ARG A 52 4.92 8.83 9.39
N LEU A 53 3.64 8.68 9.06
CA LEU A 53 2.93 9.56 8.14
C LEU A 53 1.96 10.44 8.92
N LEU A 54 2.36 11.69 9.11
CA LEU A 54 1.47 12.73 9.61
C LEU A 54 0.65 13.29 8.44
N VAL A 55 -0.61 13.61 8.71
CA VAL A 55 -1.55 14.18 7.74
C VAL A 55 -2.26 15.38 8.36
N GLN A 56 -2.75 16.28 7.51
CA GLN A 56 -3.68 17.31 7.94
C GLN A 56 -5.04 16.64 8.22
N PRO A 57 -5.59 16.68 9.44
CA PRO A 57 -6.84 15.96 9.73
C PRO A 57 -8.01 16.42 8.85
N LEU A 58 -8.90 15.50 8.48
CA LEU A 58 -10.17 15.86 7.84
C LEU A 58 -11.10 16.61 8.80
N GLU A 59 -11.87 17.56 8.26
CA GLU A 59 -12.92 18.25 8.99
C GLU A 59 -14.22 17.42 8.95
N GLY A 60 -14.45 16.66 10.03
CA GLY A 60 -15.66 15.88 10.21
C GLY A 60 -15.60 14.44 9.65
N PRO A 61 -16.75 13.75 9.60
CA PRO A 61 -16.78 12.32 9.28
C PRO A 61 -16.47 12.05 7.80
N LEU A 62 -15.59 11.09 7.53
CA LEU A 62 -15.22 10.67 6.19
C LEU A 62 -16.34 9.82 5.57
N LYS A 63 -17.00 10.36 4.54
CA LYS A 63 -18.04 9.63 3.79
C LYS A 63 -17.45 8.89 2.60
N VAL A 64 -17.80 7.61 2.49
CA VAL A 64 -17.33 6.74 1.40
C VAL A 64 -18.28 6.86 0.20
N PRO A 65 -17.79 7.28 -0.98
CA PRO A 65 -18.64 7.47 -2.15
C PRO A 65 -19.14 6.14 -2.71
N ASN A 66 -20.25 6.20 -3.46
CA ASN A 66 -20.73 5.06 -4.22
C ASN A 66 -19.77 4.76 -5.37
N PHE A 67 -19.38 3.49 -5.48
CA PHE A 67 -18.53 3.01 -6.57
C PHE A 67 -19.39 2.19 -7.53
N PRO A 68 -19.17 2.29 -8.85
CA PRO A 68 -19.86 1.44 -9.81
C PRO A 68 -19.57 -0.04 -9.54
N ASP A 69 -20.58 -0.91 -9.62
CA ASP A 69 -20.40 -2.35 -9.40
C ASP A 69 -19.38 -2.96 -10.37
N SER A 70 -19.26 -2.41 -11.58
CA SER A 70 -18.27 -2.84 -12.57
C SER A 70 -16.82 -2.43 -12.24
N SER A 71 -16.60 -1.58 -11.24
CA SER A 71 -15.27 -1.13 -10.83
C SER A 71 -14.67 -2.04 -9.76
N ILE A 72 -13.34 -2.11 -9.69
CA ILE A 72 -12.63 -2.87 -8.63
C ILE A 72 -13.07 -2.40 -7.23
N CYS A 73 -13.27 -1.10 -7.04
CA CYS A 73 -13.72 -0.52 -5.78
C CYS A 73 -15.17 -0.92 -5.41
N GLY A 74 -16.04 -1.11 -6.40
CA GLY A 74 -17.42 -1.57 -6.21
C GLY A 74 -17.52 -3.04 -5.78
N GLN A 75 -16.46 -3.83 -5.99
CA GLN A 75 -16.42 -5.23 -5.55
C GLN A 75 -16.22 -5.38 -4.04
N PHE A 76 -15.83 -4.31 -3.33
CA PHE A 76 -15.68 -4.35 -1.88
C PHE A 76 -16.99 -4.06 -1.18
N THR A 77 -17.26 -4.83 -0.12
CA THR A 77 -18.42 -4.58 0.74
C THR A 77 -18.15 -3.38 1.64
N VAL A 78 -18.83 -2.27 1.33
CA VAL A 78 -18.82 -1.03 2.10
C VAL A 78 -20.10 -0.97 2.96
N PRO A 79 -20.00 -0.84 4.30
CA PRO A 79 -21.17 -0.67 5.14
C PRO A 79 -21.97 0.58 4.79
N GLU A 80 -23.30 0.48 4.80
CA GLU A 80 -24.18 1.62 4.50
C GLU A 80 -23.93 2.82 5.42
N GLY A 81 -23.58 2.58 6.69
CA GLY A 81 -23.21 3.64 7.63
C GLY A 81 -22.03 4.49 7.17
N HIS A 82 -21.07 3.90 6.46
CA HIS A 82 -19.87 4.58 5.94
C HIS A 82 -20.20 5.49 4.76
N ARG A 83 -21.30 5.19 4.06
CA ARG A 83 -21.82 5.99 2.94
C ARG A 83 -22.72 7.13 3.44
N SER A 84 -23.55 6.84 4.44
CA SER A 84 -24.58 7.75 4.95
C SER A 84 -24.03 8.71 6.01
N LYS A 85 -23.74 8.20 7.21
CA LYS A 85 -23.20 8.97 8.35
C LYS A 85 -21.73 9.33 8.13
N GLY A 86 -20.97 8.42 7.53
CA GLY A 86 -19.53 8.52 7.41
C GLY A 86 -18.82 7.86 8.59
N VAL A 87 -17.49 7.96 8.57
CA VAL A 87 -16.60 7.40 9.57
C VAL A 87 -16.00 8.55 10.38
N ASP A 88 -16.30 8.59 11.67
CA ASP A 88 -15.78 9.61 12.57
C ASP A 88 -14.27 9.41 12.81
N ASP A 89 -13.56 10.50 13.08
CA ASP A 89 -12.13 10.51 13.44
C ASP A 89 -11.22 9.73 12.48
N ALA A 90 -11.56 9.71 11.19
CA ALA A 90 -10.83 8.99 10.16
C ALA A 90 -10.31 9.91 9.06
N ASP A 91 -9.02 9.81 8.80
CA ASP A 91 -8.32 10.50 7.72
C ASP A 91 -8.25 9.70 6.42
N MET A 92 -8.46 8.39 6.55
CA MET A 92 -8.52 7.42 5.46
C MET A 92 -9.29 6.19 5.97
N VAL A 93 -10.00 5.52 5.06
CA VAL A 93 -10.61 4.21 5.30
C VAL A 93 -10.00 3.17 4.36
N LEU A 94 -9.58 2.04 4.91
CA LEU A 94 -9.06 0.90 4.16
C LEU A 94 -10.06 -0.27 4.19
N TYR A 95 -10.40 -0.78 3.02
CA TYR A 95 -11.18 -2.00 2.86
C TYR A 95 -10.27 -3.15 2.44
N VAL A 96 -10.25 -4.21 3.25
CA VAL A 96 -9.36 -5.35 3.05
C VAL A 96 -10.17 -6.57 2.61
N ALA A 97 -9.69 -7.25 1.58
CA ALA A 97 -10.18 -8.54 1.11
C ALA A 97 -9.05 -9.57 1.15
N ALA A 98 -9.43 -10.84 1.20
CA ALA A 98 -8.52 -11.97 1.09
C ALA A 98 -9.04 -12.92 0.02
N ALA A 99 -8.94 -12.49 -1.24
CA ALA A 99 -9.45 -13.22 -2.39
C ALA A 99 -8.31 -13.91 -3.15
N PRO A 100 -8.59 -15.01 -3.87
CA PRO A 100 -7.69 -15.55 -4.88
C PRO A 100 -7.30 -14.47 -5.89
N ARG A 101 -6.21 -14.67 -6.64
CA ARG A 101 -5.62 -13.74 -7.65
C ARG A 101 -4.59 -12.73 -7.12
N GLY A 102 -3.97 -13.03 -5.99
CA GLY A 102 -2.72 -12.40 -5.56
C GLY A 102 -2.90 -11.13 -4.74
N VAL A 103 -1.78 -10.56 -4.33
CA VAL A 103 -1.75 -9.37 -3.47
C VAL A 103 -1.68 -8.09 -4.32
N TRP A 104 -2.53 -7.10 -4.01
CA TRP A 104 -2.56 -5.80 -4.68
C TRP A 104 -3.32 -4.76 -3.84
N ALA A 105 -3.10 -3.48 -4.12
CA ALA A 105 -3.85 -2.38 -3.52
C ALA A 105 -3.90 -1.15 -4.42
N LEU A 106 -4.91 -0.31 -4.20
CA LEU A 106 -5.07 0.95 -4.93
C LEU A 106 -5.95 1.95 -4.15
N PRO A 107 -5.80 3.26 -4.41
CA PRO A 107 -6.73 4.27 -3.93
C PRO A 107 -8.05 4.20 -4.73
N CYS A 108 -9.18 4.26 -4.04
CA CYS A 108 -10.52 4.27 -4.62
C CYS A 108 -11.19 5.64 -4.59
N ALA A 109 -10.81 6.52 -3.65
CA ALA A 109 -11.26 7.91 -3.62
C ALA A 109 -10.16 8.84 -3.13
N THR A 110 -10.09 10.03 -3.70
CA THR A 110 -9.14 11.08 -3.38
C THR A 110 -9.85 12.41 -3.15
N LEU A 111 -9.27 13.28 -2.33
CA LEU A 111 -9.65 14.70 -2.29
C LEU A 111 -9.22 15.42 -3.57
N GLU A 112 -9.67 16.66 -3.75
CA GLU A 112 -9.22 17.55 -4.84
C GLU A 112 -7.71 17.79 -4.81
N SER A 113 -7.10 17.76 -3.62
CA SER A 113 -5.64 17.83 -3.45
C SER A 113 -4.90 16.59 -3.98
N GLY A 114 -5.61 15.56 -4.39
CA GLY A 114 -5.06 14.26 -4.81
C GLY A 114 -4.76 13.31 -3.65
N ARG A 115 -5.00 13.71 -2.40
CA ARG A 115 -4.79 12.87 -1.21
C ARG A 115 -5.80 11.69 -1.19
N PRO A 116 -5.34 10.43 -1.14
CA PRO A 116 -6.22 9.28 -0.95
C PRO A 116 -6.93 9.30 0.39
N VAL A 117 -8.23 9.01 0.38
CA VAL A 117 -9.11 8.95 1.56
C VAL A 117 -9.87 7.63 1.65
N VAL A 118 -10.02 6.91 0.54
CA VAL A 118 -10.51 5.53 0.55
C VAL A 118 -9.56 4.68 -0.26
N GLY A 119 -9.11 3.57 0.31
CA GLY A 119 -8.24 2.60 -0.35
C GLY A 119 -8.73 1.18 -0.16
N VAL A 120 -8.32 0.32 -1.07
CA VAL A 120 -8.61 -1.12 -1.03
C VAL A 120 -7.32 -1.92 -1.06
N VAL A 121 -7.32 -3.06 -0.37
CA VAL A 121 -6.20 -3.99 -0.32
C VAL A 121 -6.74 -5.40 -0.47
N ASN A 122 -6.17 -6.19 -1.38
CA ASN A 122 -6.36 -7.63 -1.42
C ASN A 122 -5.08 -8.32 -0.95
N VAL A 123 -5.20 -9.21 0.03
CA VAL A 123 -4.11 -10.11 0.43
C VAL A 123 -4.36 -11.50 -0.13
N ALA A 124 -3.30 -12.22 -0.52
CA ALA A 124 -3.43 -13.61 -0.90
C ALA A 124 -3.36 -14.48 0.37
N PRO A 125 -4.30 -15.41 0.59
CA PRO A 125 -4.25 -16.35 1.71
C PRO A 125 -2.91 -17.10 1.78
N ALA A 126 -2.36 -17.49 0.62
CA ALA A 126 -1.07 -18.16 0.50
C ALA A 126 0.15 -17.35 1.01
N ASP A 127 0.01 -16.04 1.25
CA ASP A 127 1.09 -15.21 1.81
C ASP A 127 1.00 -15.06 3.34
N LEU A 128 0.00 -15.69 4.00
CA LEU A 128 -0.28 -15.53 5.43
C LEU A 128 0.45 -16.52 6.35
N PHE A 129 1.25 -17.46 5.80
CA PHE A 129 1.93 -18.49 6.58
C PHE A 129 3.02 -17.96 7.55
N HIS A 130 3.53 -16.76 7.33
CA HIS A 130 4.57 -16.14 8.17
C HIS A 130 4.17 -14.72 8.58
N GLY A 131 3.76 -14.53 9.84
CA GLY A 131 3.22 -13.26 10.34
C GLY A 131 4.08 -12.03 10.04
N ARG A 132 5.41 -12.09 10.26
CA ARG A 132 6.31 -10.95 9.95
C ARG A 132 6.34 -10.61 8.45
N LEU A 133 6.42 -11.62 7.59
CA LEU A 133 6.44 -11.44 6.15
C LEU A 133 5.08 -10.91 5.65
N ALA A 134 3.99 -11.49 6.13
CA ALA A 134 2.63 -11.06 5.85
C ALA A 134 2.42 -9.59 6.23
N THR A 135 2.90 -9.16 7.40
CA THR A 135 2.85 -7.75 7.83
C THR A 135 3.64 -6.85 6.89
N ARG A 136 4.85 -7.25 6.44
CA ARG A 136 5.63 -6.44 5.49
C ARG A 136 4.91 -6.31 4.14
N ILE A 137 4.31 -7.40 3.66
CA ILE A 137 3.55 -7.42 2.41
C ILE A 137 2.30 -6.54 2.54
N ALA A 138 1.51 -6.68 3.60
CA ALA A 138 0.35 -5.83 3.84
C ALA A 138 0.75 -4.36 3.96
N ALA A 139 1.85 -4.04 4.64
CA ALA A 139 2.35 -2.67 4.74
C ALA A 139 2.75 -2.12 3.36
N HIS A 140 3.41 -2.91 2.52
CA HIS A 140 3.73 -2.54 1.14
C HIS A 140 2.48 -2.16 0.35
N GLU A 141 1.44 -3.00 0.41
CA GLU A 141 0.19 -2.72 -0.31
C GLU A 141 -0.57 -1.52 0.26
N ILE A 142 -0.62 -1.38 1.58
CA ILE A 142 -1.23 -0.20 2.21
C ILE A 142 -0.52 1.08 1.76
N ALA A 143 0.80 1.05 1.54
CA ALA A 143 1.50 2.20 0.97
C ALA A 143 0.99 2.55 -0.44
N HIS A 144 0.74 1.55 -1.30
CA HIS A 144 0.11 1.80 -2.60
C HIS A 144 -1.28 2.42 -2.46
N ALA A 145 -2.12 1.92 -1.55
CA ALA A 145 -3.43 2.51 -1.25
C ALA A 145 -3.33 3.96 -0.71
N LEU A 146 -2.25 4.27 0.03
CA LEU A 146 -1.92 5.62 0.52
C LEU A 146 -1.39 6.56 -0.58
N GLY A 147 -1.20 6.08 -1.81
CA GLY A 147 -0.78 6.89 -2.95
C GLY A 147 0.72 6.80 -3.27
N PHE A 148 1.46 5.88 -2.65
CA PHE A 148 2.83 5.55 -3.08
C PHE A 148 2.80 4.73 -4.37
N ALA A 149 2.37 5.36 -5.46
CA ALA A 149 2.27 4.76 -6.78
C ALA A 149 2.88 5.69 -7.83
N TYR A 150 3.45 5.11 -8.89
CA TYR A 150 4.12 5.90 -9.92
C TYR A 150 3.22 6.93 -10.59
N GLY A 151 1.96 6.58 -10.86
CA GLY A 151 0.99 7.54 -11.41
C GLY A 151 0.83 8.79 -10.55
N ASN A 152 0.70 8.60 -9.23
CA ASN A 152 0.63 9.70 -8.27
C ASN A 152 1.93 10.50 -8.22
N MET A 153 3.09 9.84 -8.33
CA MET A 153 4.38 10.53 -8.39
C MET A 153 4.56 11.37 -9.65
N VAL A 154 4.08 10.89 -10.79
CA VAL A 154 4.04 11.65 -12.05
C VAL A 154 3.10 12.84 -11.92
N ALA A 155 1.88 12.63 -11.42
CA ALA A 155 0.90 13.71 -11.21
C ALA A 155 1.44 14.79 -10.26
N GLY A 156 2.14 14.38 -9.20
CA GLY A 156 2.84 15.26 -8.26
C GLY A 156 4.16 15.84 -8.77
N ARG A 157 4.55 15.59 -10.02
CA ARG A 157 5.81 16.06 -10.64
C ARG A 157 7.06 15.69 -9.82
N MET A 158 7.03 14.53 -9.16
CA MET A 158 8.10 14.05 -8.28
C MET A 158 9.15 13.20 -9.00
N VAL A 159 8.87 12.75 -10.23
CA VAL A 159 9.78 11.88 -11.00
C VAL A 159 10.50 12.63 -12.10
N ARG A 160 11.71 12.18 -12.41
CA ARG A 160 12.51 12.66 -13.55
C ARG A 160 13.25 11.52 -14.23
N ASN A 161 13.50 11.72 -15.50
CA ASN A 161 14.33 10.83 -16.32
C ASN A 161 15.80 11.24 -16.18
N VAL A 162 16.66 10.26 -15.94
CA VAL A 162 18.12 10.43 -15.91
C VAL A 162 18.75 9.42 -16.87
N THR A 163 19.87 9.78 -17.48
CA THR A 163 20.55 8.96 -18.47
C THR A 163 21.94 8.57 -17.95
N GLY A 164 22.52 7.49 -18.49
CA GLY A 164 23.88 7.07 -18.16
C GLY A 164 24.03 6.40 -16.79
N VAL A 165 22.98 6.26 -15.99
CA VAL A 165 23.02 5.57 -14.69
C VAL A 165 23.44 4.12 -14.88
N ARG A 166 24.67 3.81 -14.47
CA ARG A 166 25.29 2.47 -14.60
C ARG A 166 25.18 1.91 -16.03
N GLY A 167 25.41 2.78 -17.03
CA GLY A 167 25.38 2.42 -18.46
C GLY A 167 23.98 2.29 -19.08
N ARG A 168 22.90 2.63 -18.35
CA ARG A 168 21.53 2.59 -18.91
C ARG A 168 21.22 3.82 -19.76
N LYS A 169 20.45 3.60 -20.83
CA LYS A 169 19.93 4.68 -21.69
C LYS A 169 18.99 5.62 -20.94
N LEU A 170 18.15 5.07 -20.08
CA LEU A 170 17.17 5.81 -19.30
C LEU A 170 16.93 5.09 -17.96
N SER A 171 16.90 5.86 -16.88
CA SER A 171 16.43 5.46 -15.57
C SER A 171 15.44 6.51 -15.08
N VAL A 172 14.47 6.10 -14.25
CA VAL A 172 13.53 7.01 -13.61
C VAL A 172 13.90 7.14 -12.15
N VAL A 173 14.00 8.37 -11.64
CA VAL A 173 14.25 8.65 -10.23
C VAL A 173 13.14 9.50 -9.64
N VAL A 174 12.83 9.29 -8.36
CA VAL A 174 12.04 10.22 -7.54
C VAL A 174 12.99 11.32 -7.09
N GLY A 175 12.88 12.48 -7.74
CA GLY A 175 13.78 13.63 -7.58
C GLY A 175 13.20 14.77 -6.77
N SER A 176 12.13 14.53 -5.98
CA SER A 176 11.65 15.54 -5.03
C SER A 176 12.72 15.85 -3.99
N THR A 177 12.70 17.08 -3.44
CA THR A 177 13.72 17.56 -2.50
C THR A 177 13.94 16.58 -1.35
N ASN A 178 12.87 16.12 -0.70
CA ASN A 178 12.96 15.21 0.44
C ASN A 178 13.50 13.83 0.03
N ALA A 179 13.09 13.29 -1.11
CA ALA A 179 13.56 11.99 -1.58
C ALA A 179 15.06 12.04 -1.94
N ALA A 180 15.52 13.11 -2.59
CA ALA A 180 16.93 13.31 -2.90
C ALA A 180 17.76 13.50 -1.62
N MET A 181 17.30 14.30 -0.66
CA MET A 181 17.99 14.47 0.63
C MET A 181 18.11 13.15 1.39
N ALA A 182 17.02 12.40 1.53
CA ALA A 182 17.03 11.12 2.20
C ALA A 182 17.96 10.10 1.50
N ALA A 183 18.01 10.12 0.16
CA ALA A 183 18.92 9.26 -0.59
C ALA A 183 20.39 9.64 -0.37
N ARG A 184 20.72 10.95 -0.37
CA ARG A 184 22.09 11.42 -0.08
C ARG A 184 22.55 10.99 1.31
N GLU A 185 21.69 11.17 2.31
CA GLU A 185 21.97 10.79 3.69
C GLU A 185 22.13 9.27 3.84
N HIS A 186 21.24 8.49 3.22
CA HIS A 186 21.28 7.02 3.33
C HIS A 186 22.51 6.40 2.67
N TYR A 187 22.96 6.96 1.55
CA TYR A 187 24.07 6.42 0.77
C TYR A 187 25.39 7.19 0.97
N ASP A 188 25.41 8.23 1.81
CA ASP A 188 26.57 9.10 2.03
C ASP A 188 27.16 9.65 0.71
N CYS A 189 26.29 10.21 -0.12
CA CYS A 189 26.67 10.67 -1.47
C CYS A 189 25.86 11.91 -1.90
N ASP A 190 26.50 13.08 -1.84
CA ASP A 190 25.87 14.39 -2.10
C ASP A 190 25.37 14.58 -3.53
N ASP A 191 26.01 13.92 -4.50
CA ASP A 191 25.67 14.04 -5.92
C ASP A 191 24.42 13.23 -6.31
N ILE A 192 23.86 12.44 -5.39
CA ILE A 192 22.63 11.70 -5.66
C ILE A 192 21.49 12.66 -5.99
N GLN A 193 20.88 12.38 -7.14
CA GLN A 193 19.80 13.17 -7.71
C GLN A 193 18.41 12.74 -7.20
N GLY A 194 18.29 11.58 -6.58
CA GLY A 194 17.00 11.06 -6.14
C GLY A 194 17.05 9.55 -6.00
N MET A 195 15.94 8.97 -5.55
CA MET A 195 15.84 7.53 -5.40
C MET A 195 15.43 6.88 -6.72
N GLU A 196 16.23 5.94 -7.22
CA GLU A 196 15.94 5.23 -8.47
C GLU A 196 14.76 4.26 -8.32
N LEU A 197 13.75 4.43 -9.18
CA LEU A 197 12.61 3.54 -9.25
C LEU A 197 12.99 2.23 -9.93
N ASN A 198 12.27 1.15 -9.62
CA ASN A 198 12.47 -0.10 -10.34
C ASN A 198 11.96 -0.01 -11.78
N ASP A 199 12.83 -0.42 -12.71
CA ASP A 199 12.48 -0.63 -14.10
C ASP A 199 11.51 -1.82 -14.17
N PHE A 200 10.23 -1.55 -14.02
CA PHE A 200 9.24 -2.39 -14.67
C PHE A 200 8.96 -1.74 -16.01
N GLU A 201 9.01 -2.56 -17.06
CA GLU A 201 8.49 -2.17 -18.36
C GLU A 201 7.10 -1.56 -18.16
N ARG A 202 6.85 -0.50 -18.93
CA ARG A 202 5.64 0.31 -18.96
C ARG A 202 4.40 -0.57 -19.22
N GLY A 203 3.92 -1.29 -18.21
CA GLY A 203 2.70 -2.06 -18.26
C GLY A 203 1.52 -1.10 -18.40
N ARG A 204 0.61 -1.39 -19.33
CA ARG A 204 -0.50 -0.53 -19.79
C ARG A 204 -1.47 -0.05 -18.69
N ASP A 205 -1.36 -0.55 -17.46
CA ASP A 205 -2.45 -0.47 -16.49
C ASP A 205 -2.06 0.23 -15.17
N GLY A 206 -0.93 0.94 -15.12
CA GLY A 206 -0.58 1.84 -14.00
C GLY A 206 -0.25 1.17 -12.65
N ALA A 207 -0.49 -0.14 -12.50
CA ALA A 207 -0.19 -0.94 -11.30
C ALA A 207 1.27 -1.45 -11.24
N GLY A 208 2.09 -1.08 -12.21
CA GLY A 208 3.34 -1.80 -12.52
C GLY A 208 4.64 -1.15 -12.07
N VAL A 209 4.69 -0.22 -11.12
CA VAL A 209 5.99 0.35 -10.68
C VAL A 209 6.14 0.24 -9.17
N ALA A 210 6.90 -0.77 -8.74
CA ALA A 210 7.38 -0.86 -7.37
C ALA A 210 8.39 0.26 -7.10
N LEU A 211 8.31 0.86 -5.92
CA LEU A 211 8.96 2.14 -5.62
C LEU A 211 10.49 2.08 -5.53
N VAL A 212 11.13 0.92 -5.59
CA VAL A 212 12.56 0.81 -5.31
C VAL A 212 13.22 -0.32 -6.09
N LYS A 213 14.17 0.05 -6.97
CA LYS A 213 15.21 -0.88 -7.42
C LYS A 213 16.29 -0.95 -6.36
N ALA A 214 16.14 -1.84 -5.41
CA ALA A 214 17.26 -2.15 -4.54
C ALA A 214 17.30 -3.64 -4.23
N GLN A 215 17.53 -4.43 -5.29
CA GLN A 215 18.03 -5.80 -5.09
C GLN A 215 19.43 -5.81 -4.43
N ARG A 216 20.13 -4.67 -4.33
CA ARG A 216 21.44 -4.58 -3.67
C ARG A 216 21.55 -3.50 -2.59
N GLU A 217 20.92 -2.34 -2.75
CA GLU A 217 21.21 -1.14 -1.94
C GLU A 217 20.22 -0.85 -0.78
N GLY A 218 19.02 -1.45 -0.80
CA GLY A 218 17.91 -1.20 0.13
C GLY A 218 17.24 -2.49 0.58
N ARG A 219 18.05 -3.49 0.93
CA ARG A 219 17.61 -4.89 1.17
C ARG A 219 16.56 -5.03 2.28
N ALA A 220 16.42 -4.03 3.15
CA ALA A 220 15.45 -3.96 4.25
C ALA A 220 14.29 -2.96 4.03
N GLU A 221 14.19 -2.32 2.86
CA GLU A 221 13.15 -1.32 2.59
C GLU A 221 11.79 -1.96 2.30
N TRP A 222 10.73 -1.36 2.85
CA TRP A 222 9.37 -1.91 2.85
C TRP A 222 8.70 -1.85 1.47
N LEU A 223 9.12 -0.92 0.60
CA LEU A 223 8.58 -0.75 -0.76
C LEU A 223 9.32 -1.53 -1.85
N ARG A 224 10.20 -2.47 -1.45
CA ARG A 224 10.95 -3.32 -2.36
C ARG A 224 10.08 -4.39 -3.04
N ARG A 225 10.50 -4.87 -4.21
CA ARG A 225 9.90 -6.02 -4.93
C ARG A 225 9.78 -7.27 -4.05
N ARG A 226 8.64 -7.97 -4.13
CA ARG A 226 8.43 -9.27 -3.47
C ARG A 226 9.45 -10.33 -3.93
N GLY A 227 9.92 -11.16 -3.01
CA GLY A 227 10.79 -12.32 -3.30
C GLY A 227 12.29 -12.03 -3.41
N SER A 228 12.92 -11.45 -2.38
CA SER A 228 14.39 -11.59 -2.24
C SER A 228 14.74 -11.98 -0.81
N PRO A 229 15.69 -12.90 -0.60
CA PRO A 229 16.02 -13.40 0.73
C PRO A 229 16.65 -12.27 1.54
N GLY A 230 16.08 -11.96 2.70
CA GLY A 230 16.82 -11.28 3.74
C GLY A 230 17.78 -12.29 4.34
N THR A 231 19.07 -12.22 4.01
CA THR A 231 20.09 -12.90 4.80
C THR A 231 20.14 -12.21 6.16
N THR A 232 19.63 -12.89 7.17
CA THR A 232 20.05 -12.70 8.56
C THR A 232 21.55 -12.99 8.62
N THR A 233 22.35 -11.97 8.88
CA THR A 233 23.66 -12.16 9.48
C THR A 233 23.60 -11.47 10.83
N ASP A 234 23.58 -12.31 11.85
CA ASP A 234 23.75 -11.93 13.25
C ASP A 234 25.04 -11.13 13.44
N ALA A 235 24.96 -10.14 14.31
CA ALA A 235 26.03 -9.77 15.22
C ALA A 235 25.43 -9.75 16.63
#